data_AF-A0A6J1B2M5-F1
#
_entry.id   AF-A0A6J1B2M5-F1
#
_cell.length_a   1.000
_cell.length_b   1.000
_cell.length_c   1.000
_cell.angle_alpha   90.00
_cell.angle_beta   90.00
_cell.angle_gamma   90.00
#
_symmetry.space_group_name_H-M   'P 1'
#
loop_
_entity.id
_entity.type
_entity.pdbx_description
1 polymer ?
#
loop_
_entity_poly.entity_id
_entity_poly.type
_entity_poly.pdbx_seq_one_letter_code
_entity_poly.pdbx_strand_id
1 'polypeptide(L)'
;MSCRYIHYVKKHFKPVLTKEAEKVISSYYQLQRRSGTHNAARTTVRMLESLIRLAQAHARLMFRNEVTRLDAITAILCIESSMTISAIVDSIGNALHSNFTENPDQEYAKQERLILEKLSSVDEFQESNG
;
A
#
# COMPACT_ATOMS: atom_id res chain seq x y z
N MET A 1 6.33 17.81 -25.50
CA MET A 1 7.19 18.54 -24.53
C MET A 1 7.10 18.01 -23.08
N SER A 2 6.56 16.80 -22.85
CA SER A 2 6.19 16.33 -21.50
C SER A 2 7.23 15.41 -20.83
N CYS A 3 8.27 14.97 -21.55
CA CYS A 3 9.25 14.01 -21.02
C CYS A 3 10.36 14.61 -20.15
N ARG A 4 10.63 15.93 -20.22
CA ARG A 4 11.81 16.51 -19.54
C ARG A 4 11.69 16.47 -18.01
N TYR A 5 10.51 16.81 -17.48
CA TYR A 5 10.22 16.75 -16.05
C TYR A 5 10.15 15.29 -15.54
N ILE A 6 9.42 14.42 -16.26
CA ILE A 6 9.29 13.00 -15.88
C ILE A 6 10.67 12.30 -15.90
N HIS A 7 11.53 12.61 -16.87
CA HIS A 7 12.89 12.07 -16.95
C HIS A 7 13.78 12.59 -15.81
N TYR A 8 13.72 13.90 -15.51
CA TYR A 8 14.49 14.52 -14.44
C TYR A 8 14.15 13.90 -13.08
N VAL A 9 12.87 13.78 -12.74
CA VAL A 9 12.46 13.24 -11.44
C VAL A 9 12.72 11.72 -11.35
N LYS A 10 12.59 10.96 -12.45
CA LYS A 10 13.00 9.53 -12.49
C LYS A 10 14.52 9.34 -12.29
N LYS A 11 15.32 10.31 -12.71
CA LYS A 11 16.79 10.25 -12.65
C LYS A 11 17.33 10.68 -11.29
N HIS A 12 16.70 11.68 -10.65
CA HIS A 12 17.17 12.27 -9.40
C HIS A 12 16.59 11.63 -8.13
N PHE A 13 15.37 11.08 -8.18
CA PHE A 13 14.72 10.50 -7.00
C PHE A 13 14.37 9.05 -7.27
N LYS A 14 15.18 8.15 -6.71
CA LYS A 14 14.95 6.70 -6.70
C LYS A 14 14.74 6.27 -5.25
N PRO A 15 13.58 6.61 -4.66
CA PRO A 15 13.36 6.33 -3.25
C PRO A 15 13.44 4.84 -2.99
N VAL A 16 14.30 4.48 -2.04
CA VAL A 16 14.57 3.09 -1.65
C VAL A 16 13.56 2.70 -0.58
N LEU A 17 13.09 1.45 -0.62
CA LEU A 17 12.18 0.95 0.39
C LEU A 17 12.91 0.81 1.73
N THR A 18 12.33 1.40 2.76
CA THR A 18 12.71 1.08 4.14
C THR A 18 12.22 -0.32 4.50
N LYS A 19 12.86 -0.96 5.48
CA LYS A 19 12.45 -2.29 5.98
C LYS A 19 10.99 -2.32 6.41
N GLU A 20 10.52 -1.25 7.04
CA GLU A 20 9.12 -1.11 7.48
C GLU A 20 8.15 -1.07 6.29
N ALA A 21 8.46 -0.29 5.25
CA ALA A 21 7.65 -0.23 4.04
C ALA A 21 7.63 -1.56 3.30
N GLU A 22 8.79 -2.22 3.19
CA GLU A 22 8.92 -3.54 2.57
C GLU A 22 8.10 -4.60 3.30
N LYS A 23 8.12 -4.61 4.65
CA LYS A 23 7.31 -5.51 5.47
C LYS A 23 5.83 -5.33 5.17
N VAL A 24 5.32 -4.10 5.22
CA VAL A 24 3.90 -3.81 4.96
C VAL A 24 3.46 -4.24 3.56
N ILE A 25 4.23 -3.90 2.52
CA ILE A 25 3.91 -4.27 1.14
C ILE A 25 3.92 -5.80 0.97
N SER A 26 4.90 -6.48 1.57
CA SER A 26 5.03 -7.93 1.49
C SER A 26 3.89 -8.65 2.19
N SER A 27 3.51 -8.23 3.40
CA SER A 27 2.38 -8.78 4.14
C SER A 27 1.06 -8.62 3.37
N TYR A 28 0.83 -7.44 2.77
CA TYR A 28 -0.36 -7.21 1.96
C TYR A 28 -0.39 -8.07 0.68
N TYR A 29 0.76 -8.23 0.01
CA TYR A 29 0.87 -9.13 -1.14
C TYR A 29 0.54 -10.59 -0.77
N GLN A 30 1.04 -11.07 0.37
CA GLN A 30 0.73 -12.42 0.85
C GLN A 30 -0.76 -12.59 1.15
N LEU A 31 -1.38 -11.61 1.80
CA LEU A 31 -2.83 -11.60 2.05
C LEU A 31 -3.60 -11.75 0.74
N GLN A 32 -3.31 -10.93 -0.27
CA GLN A 32 -4.02 -10.99 -1.55
C GLN A 32 -3.78 -12.30 -2.30
N ARG A 33 -2.57 -12.89 -2.16
CA ARG A 33 -2.25 -14.18 -2.77
C ARG A 33 -3.05 -15.33 -2.16
N ARG A 34 -3.35 -15.28 -0.86
CA ARG A 34 -4.20 -16.28 -0.17
C ARG A 34 -5.66 -16.16 -0.60
N SER A 35 -6.12 -14.95 -0.89
CA SER A 35 -7.51 -14.66 -1.32
C SER A 35 -7.79 -14.95 -2.80
N GLY A 36 -6.77 -15.18 -3.63
CA GLY A 36 -6.90 -15.34 -5.08
C GLY A 36 -7.06 -16.80 -5.56
N THR A 37 -7.89 -17.03 -6.59
CA THR A 37 -8.01 -18.33 -7.29
C THR A 37 -6.84 -18.59 -8.25
N HIS A 38 -6.75 -19.76 -8.87
CA HIS A 38 -5.58 -20.25 -9.63
C HIS A 38 -5.02 -19.32 -10.76
N ASN A 39 -5.82 -18.36 -11.27
CA ASN A 39 -5.38 -17.32 -12.23
C ASN A 39 -4.84 -16.03 -11.58
N ALA A 40 -4.86 -15.92 -10.25
CA ALA A 40 -4.49 -14.72 -9.52
C ALA A 40 -2.99 -14.44 -9.50
N ALA A 41 -2.12 -15.43 -9.72
CA ALA A 41 -0.67 -15.27 -9.58
C ALA A 41 -0.06 -14.19 -10.49
N ARG A 42 -0.51 -14.10 -11.76
CA ARG A 42 -0.04 -13.05 -12.69
C ARG A 42 -0.59 -11.67 -12.32
N THR A 43 -1.82 -11.62 -11.82
CA THR A 43 -2.49 -10.39 -11.38
C THR A 43 -1.84 -9.84 -10.10
N THR A 44 -1.49 -10.70 -9.16
CA THR A 44 -0.86 -10.30 -7.88
C THR A 44 0.57 -9.82 -8.07
N VAL A 45 1.34 -10.36 -9.02
CA VAL A 45 2.68 -9.83 -9.37
C VAL A 45 2.57 -8.41 -9.93
N ARG A 46 1.64 -8.15 -10.85
CA ARG A 46 1.40 -6.80 -11.38
C ARG A 46 0.89 -5.83 -10.31
N MET A 47 0.10 -6.34 -9.36
CA MET A 47 -0.35 -5.56 -8.20
C MET A 47 0.84 -5.16 -7.32
N LEU A 48 1.75 -6.08 -7.01
CA LEU A 48 2.96 -5.81 -6.23
C LEU A 48 3.82 -4.72 -6.88
N GLU A 49 4.07 -4.82 -8.18
CA GLU A 49 4.79 -3.78 -8.91
C GLU A 49 4.07 -2.42 -8.84
N SER A 50 2.74 -2.42 -8.91
CA SER A 50 1.94 -1.20 -8.79
C SER A 50 2.00 -0.60 -7.39
N LEU A 51 1.97 -1.41 -6.33
CA LEU A 51 2.17 -0.95 -4.94
C LEU A 51 3.50 -0.24 -4.77
N ILE A 52 4.59 -0.87 -5.24
CA ILE A 52 5.94 -0.31 -5.15
C ILE A 52 6.01 1.02 -5.91
N ARG A 53 5.47 1.08 -7.13
CA ARG A 53 5.44 2.31 -7.93
C ARG A 53 4.62 3.42 -7.27
N LEU A 54 3.47 3.11 -6.68
CA LEU A 54 2.63 4.06 -5.98
C LEU A 54 3.31 4.60 -4.72
N ALA A 55 3.89 3.72 -3.90
CA ALA A 55 4.62 4.12 -2.69
C ALA A 55 5.84 5.00 -3.02
N GLN A 56 6.61 4.64 -4.05
CA GLN A 56 7.72 5.47 -4.53
C GLN A 56 7.25 6.82 -5.11
N ALA A 57 6.10 6.84 -5.80
CA ALA A 57 5.52 8.09 -6.30
C ALA A 57 5.05 9.00 -5.16
N HIS A 58 4.46 8.42 -4.10
CA HIS A 58 4.04 9.15 -2.91
C HIS A 58 5.24 9.73 -2.14
N ALA A 59 6.31 8.93 -1.96
CA ALA A 59 7.56 9.41 -1.37
C ALA A 59 8.18 10.57 -2.17
N ARG A 60 8.17 10.47 -3.51
CA ARG A 60 8.62 11.55 -4.41
C ARG A 60 7.79 12.82 -4.28
N LEU A 61 6.47 12.69 -4.15
CA LEU A 61 5.56 13.82 -3.94
C LEU A 61 5.82 14.52 -2.60
N MET A 62 6.21 13.75 -1.59
CA MET A 62 6.60 14.25 -0.27
C MET A 62 8.07 14.69 -0.20
N PHE A 63 8.78 14.80 -1.33
CA PHE A 63 10.20 15.18 -1.40
C PHE A 63 11.15 14.29 -0.57
N ARG A 64 10.81 13.00 -0.41
CA ARG A 64 11.63 12.03 0.34
C ARG A 64 12.39 11.09 -0.60
N ASN A 65 13.61 10.73 -0.18
CA ASN A 65 14.45 9.73 -0.88
C ASN A 65 14.30 8.32 -0.28
N GLU A 66 13.39 8.15 0.67
CA GLU A 66 13.10 6.87 1.30
C GLU A 66 11.58 6.67 1.32
N VAL A 67 11.16 5.47 0.94
CA VAL A 67 9.77 5.04 1.05
C VAL A 67 9.55 4.58 2.48
N THR A 68 8.74 5.32 3.23
CA THR A 68 8.41 5.02 4.61
C THR A 68 7.16 4.14 4.67
N ARG A 69 6.87 3.64 5.87
CA ARG A 69 5.62 2.92 6.15
C ARG A 69 4.38 3.69 5.69
N LEU A 70 4.43 5.02 5.78
CA LEU A 70 3.31 5.86 5.39
C LEU A 70 2.98 5.76 3.91
N ASP A 71 4.01 5.77 3.07
CA ASP A 71 3.85 5.65 1.62
C ASP A 71 3.28 4.29 1.22
N ALA A 72 3.69 3.22 1.93
CA ALA A 72 3.18 1.88 1.71
C ALA A 72 1.68 1.77 2.03
N ILE A 73 1.26 2.35 3.16
CA ILE A 73 -0.15 2.38 3.58
C ILE A 73 -1.01 3.16 2.57
N THR A 74 -0.55 4.34 2.14
CA THR A 74 -1.26 5.15 1.14
C THR A 74 -1.37 4.40 -0.19
N ALA A 75 -0.33 3.67 -0.60
CA ALA A 75 -0.38 2.85 -1.82
C ALA A 75 -1.43 1.72 -1.72
N ILE A 76 -1.52 1.04 -0.56
CA ILE A 76 -2.53 0.00 -0.31
C ILE A 76 -3.94 0.59 -0.37
N LEU A 77 -4.18 1.70 0.33
CA LEU A 77 -5.48 2.39 0.29
C LEU A 77 -5.90 2.76 -1.13
N CYS A 78 -4.95 3.25 -1.94
CA CYS A 78 -5.20 3.57 -3.34
C CYS A 78 -5.60 2.33 -4.16
N ILE A 79 -4.91 1.21 -4.01
CA ILE A 79 -5.28 -0.04 -4.71
C ILE A 79 -6.64 -0.55 -4.24
N GLU A 80 -6.88 -0.60 -2.93
CA GLU A 80 -8.15 -1.06 -2.37
C GLU A 80 -9.32 -0.20 -2.84
N SER A 81 -9.15 1.13 -2.95
CA SER A 81 -10.19 2.02 -3.48
C SER A 81 -10.52 1.76 -4.97
N SER A 82 -9.59 1.16 -5.72
CA SER A 82 -9.75 0.85 -7.14
C SER A 82 -10.29 -0.57 -7.41
N MET A 83 -10.25 -1.45 -6.41
CA MET A 83 -10.64 -2.85 -6.53
C MET A 83 -12.09 -3.05 -6.05
N THR A 84 -12.92 -3.68 -6.89
CA THR A 84 -14.35 -3.96 -6.59
C THR A 84 -14.55 -4.98 -5.46
N ILE A 85 -13.53 -5.79 -5.15
CA ILE A 85 -13.52 -6.73 -4.03
C ILE A 85 -12.36 -6.35 -3.13
N SER A 86 -12.70 -5.67 -2.06
CA SER A 86 -11.74 -5.15 -1.09
C SER A 86 -11.60 -6.12 0.07
N ALA A 87 -10.38 -6.57 0.36
CA ALA A 87 -10.11 -7.44 1.51
C ALA A 87 -10.04 -6.65 2.83
N ILE A 88 -9.87 -5.33 2.74
CA ILE A 88 -9.56 -4.45 3.88
C ILE A 88 -10.56 -3.29 4.01
N VAL A 89 -10.83 -2.56 2.93
CA VAL A 89 -11.64 -1.33 2.90
C VAL A 89 -13.15 -1.55 3.08
N ASP A 90 -13.69 -2.75 2.81
CA ASP A 90 -15.10 -3.07 3.12
C ASP A 90 -15.43 -2.89 4.62
N SER A 91 -14.40 -2.95 5.48
CA SER A 91 -14.49 -2.72 6.93
C SER A 91 -14.08 -1.31 7.38
N ILE A 92 -13.29 -0.57 6.58
CA ILE A 92 -12.70 0.74 6.95
C ILE A 92 -13.60 1.92 6.51
N GLY A 93 -14.57 1.69 5.64
CA GLY A 93 -15.48 2.69 5.13
C GLY A 93 -15.27 2.87 3.64
N ASN A 94 -16.36 2.77 2.88
CA ASN A 94 -16.34 2.87 1.43
C ASN A 94 -15.73 4.22 1.02
N ALA A 95 -14.78 4.21 0.07
CA ALA A 95 -14.11 5.42 -0.44
C ALA A 95 -15.08 6.49 -0.98
N LEU A 96 -16.34 6.10 -1.22
CA LEU A 96 -17.45 6.98 -1.57
C LEU A 96 -17.95 7.88 -0.41
N HIS A 97 -17.52 7.63 0.83
CA HIS A 97 -17.91 8.38 2.03
C HIS A 97 -16.71 9.07 2.72
N SER A 98 -15.67 9.47 1.98
CA SER A 98 -14.59 10.27 2.55
C SER A 98 -15.11 11.66 2.94
N ASN A 99 -15.42 11.87 4.22
CA ASN A 99 -15.64 13.22 4.74
C ASN A 99 -14.28 13.92 4.90
N PHE A 100 -14.22 15.23 4.63
CA PHE A 100 -13.08 16.06 5.02
C PHE A 100 -13.09 16.16 6.55
N THR A 101 -12.44 15.21 7.21
CA THR A 101 -12.32 15.14 8.67
C THR A 101 -11.56 16.37 9.18
N GLU A 102 -11.94 16.86 10.36
CA GLU A 102 -11.33 18.04 11.00
C GLU A 102 -9.82 17.86 11.30
N ASN A 103 -9.34 16.61 11.43
CA ASN A 103 -7.93 16.29 11.67
C ASN A 103 -7.43 15.10 10.80
N PRO A 104 -6.72 15.37 9.69
CA PRO A 104 -6.26 14.33 8.76
C PRO A 104 -5.22 13.38 9.37
N ASP A 105 -4.40 13.84 10.32
CA ASP A 105 -3.36 13.02 10.95
C ASP A 105 -3.98 11.94 11.85
N GLN A 106 -5.08 12.27 12.52
CA GLN A 106 -5.80 11.33 13.38
C GLN A 106 -6.49 10.22 12.57
N GLU A 107 -7.11 10.58 11.45
CA GLU A 107 -7.72 9.60 10.53
C GLU A 107 -6.64 8.68 9.95
N TYR A 108 -5.51 9.26 9.55
CA TYR A 108 -4.36 8.50 9.08
C TYR A 108 -3.90 7.47 10.13
N ALA A 109 -3.73 7.88 11.39
CA ALA A 109 -3.33 6.99 12.47
C ALA A 109 -4.34 5.85 12.72
N LYS A 110 -5.64 6.11 12.54
CA LYS A 110 -6.69 5.11 12.66
C LYS A 110 -6.62 4.09 11.51
N GLN A 111 -6.48 4.56 10.28
CA GLN A 111 -6.33 3.72 9.09
C GLN A 111 -5.07 2.86 9.17
N GLU A 112 -3.94 3.46 9.57
CA GLU A 112 -2.68 2.76 9.81
C GLU A 112 -2.86 1.63 10.83
N ARG A 113 -3.49 1.90 11.97
CA ARG A 113 -3.74 0.88 13.00
C ARG A 113 -4.56 -0.29 12.47
N LEU A 114 -5.67 -0.01 11.77
CA LEU A 114 -6.56 -1.04 11.25
C LEU A 114 -5.88 -1.92 10.20
N ILE A 115 -5.12 -1.30 9.29
CA ILE A 115 -4.35 -2.02 8.27
C ILE A 115 -3.31 -2.90 8.95
N LEU A 116 -2.54 -2.36 9.91
CA LEU A 116 -1.52 -3.12 10.61
C LEU A 116 -2.12 -4.29 11.41
N GLU A 117 -3.22 -4.07 12.14
CA GLU A 117 -3.94 -5.11 12.88
C GLU A 117 -4.34 -6.25 11.94
N LYS A 118 -4.94 -5.92 10.79
CA LYS A 118 -5.37 -6.91 9.80
C LYS A 118 -4.21 -7.69 9.21
N LEU A 119 -3.07 -7.04 8.99
CA LEU A 119 -1.85 -7.68 8.52
C LEU A 119 -1.21 -8.56 9.61
N SER A 120 -1.24 -8.16 10.88
CA SER A 120 -0.71 -8.97 11.99
C SER A 120 -1.55 -10.23 12.28
N SER A 121 -2.88 -10.16 12.16
CA SER A 121 -3.73 -11.36 12.28
C SER A 121 -3.44 -12.41 11.20
N VAL A 122 -2.72 -12.06 10.14
CA VAL A 122 -2.31 -12.99 9.07
C VAL A 122 -0.96 -13.67 9.41
N ASP A 123 -0.17 -13.05 10.28
CA ASP A 123 1.17 -13.47 10.72
C ASP A 123 1.09 -14.49 11.88
N GLU A 124 0.15 -14.32 12.83
CA GLU A 124 -0.02 -15.24 13.98
C GLU A 124 -0.42 -16.67 13.60
N PHE A 125 -0.97 -16.88 12.39
CA PHE A 125 -1.25 -18.23 11.87
C PHE A 125 -0.02 -18.92 11.25
N GLN A 126 1.17 -18.29 11.28
CA GLN A 126 2.42 -18.89 10.79
C GLN A 126 3.18 -19.66 11.88
N GLU A 127 3.09 -19.29 13.16
CA GLU A 127 3.86 -19.95 14.24
C GLU A 127 3.25 -21.27 14.74
N SER A 128 2.00 -21.57 14.41
CA SER A 128 1.32 -22.82 14.83
C SER A 128 1.41 -23.97 13.83
N ASN A 129 2.07 -23.76 12.67
CA ASN A 129 2.20 -24.77 11.60
C ASN A 129 3.67 -25.02 11.20
N GLY A 130 4.63 -24.71 12.08
CA GLY A 130 6.05 -25.06 11.94
C GLY A 130 6.39 -26.37 12.64
#